data_AF-A0A258C3M5-F1
#
_entry.id   AF-A0A258C3M5-F1
#
_cell.length_a   1.000
_cell.length_b   1.000
_cell.length_c   1.000
_cell.angle_alpha   90.00
_cell.angle_beta   90.00
_cell.angle_gamma   90.00
#
_symmetry.space_group_name_H-M   'P 1'
#
loop_
_entity.id
_entity.type
_entity.pdbx_description
1 polymer ?
#
loop_
_entity_poly.entity_id
_entity_poly.type
_entity_poly.pdbx_seq_one_letter_code
_entity_poly.pdbx_strand_id
1 'polypeptide(L)'
;THTVTGKAVSALAHDTDASTVEALSFVTEDEKKRCEQLALDLAKDPKTAAAEQSIKAGRISKLTEALRAIAEGTSDAAFAELLTSAAVAQTARQAAEAAAHTLFSGMAPLSVGTPVWIILWEAARQYALEVAYPDAPFPPTASDLLCVLCQQPVSDDARARMAKFELFIKDETKTQAEAASAALTEQLTRLFNLNIRLQPIMQNLQEVALIDNDLSDRILRALASARLRRHIVTTNLQGGDRVVPQLVELPLSDLLELERKIRAYAETLAKSSLDPARLALVQEHAELVDRQLLNTHLDILKSEIKRLFAISALEKCIEDTATNAITLLGTKIANEVLTTELKARFEAEMEDLVQSRIAVELTKATSQPGSPQYEVRLKSKIKKDVSQVLSEGEQTCTALAAFLAELSTATHKSALIFDDP
;
A
#
# COMPACT_ATOMS: atom_id res chain seq x y z
N THR A 1 -16.89 15.94 -10.77
CA THR A 1 -16.01 14.87 -10.25
C THR A 1 -14.76 15.52 -9.67
N HIS A 2 -14.46 15.30 -8.38
CA HIS A 2 -13.28 15.91 -7.73
C HIS A 2 -12.04 14.99 -7.74
N THR A 3 -12.20 13.74 -8.15
CA THR A 3 -11.18 12.71 -8.30
C THR A 3 -10.22 13.02 -9.44
N VAL A 4 -8.99 12.54 -9.33
CA VAL A 4 -7.97 12.62 -10.37
C VAL A 4 -8.43 11.81 -11.58
N THR A 5 -8.86 10.57 -11.35
CA THR A 5 -9.38 9.70 -12.41
C THR A 5 -10.61 10.30 -13.11
N GLY A 6 -11.59 10.78 -12.35
CA GLY A 6 -12.79 11.39 -12.94
C GLY A 6 -12.49 12.65 -13.75
N LYS A 7 -11.48 13.46 -13.35
CA LYS A 7 -11.03 14.61 -14.14
C LYS A 7 -10.34 14.18 -15.43
N ALA A 8 -9.46 13.19 -15.37
CA ALA A 8 -8.77 12.66 -16.55
C ALA A 8 -9.76 12.13 -17.59
N VAL A 9 -10.76 11.36 -17.15
CA VAL A 9 -11.82 10.85 -18.05
C VAL A 9 -12.69 11.97 -18.61
N SER A 10 -13.00 13.01 -17.83
CA SER A 10 -13.80 14.15 -18.33
C SER A 10 -13.05 15.05 -19.31
N ALA A 11 -11.72 15.02 -19.30
CA ALA A 11 -10.84 15.86 -20.11
C ALA A 11 -10.26 15.12 -21.32
N LEU A 12 -10.82 13.96 -21.70
CA LEU A 12 -10.37 13.22 -22.88
C LEU A 12 -10.44 14.09 -24.14
N ALA A 13 -9.34 14.09 -24.88
CA ALA A 13 -9.13 14.85 -26.09
C ALA A 13 -8.40 14.01 -27.14
N HIS A 14 -8.31 14.54 -28.36
CA HIS A 14 -7.70 13.87 -29.51
C HIS A 14 -6.20 13.58 -29.34
N ASP A 15 -5.52 14.32 -28.47
CA ASP A 15 -4.11 14.22 -28.13
C ASP A 15 -3.86 13.51 -26.80
N THR A 16 -4.90 12.96 -26.17
CA THR A 16 -4.75 12.21 -24.93
C THR A 16 -3.95 10.93 -25.14
N ASP A 17 -2.90 10.75 -24.35
CA ASP A 17 -2.13 9.51 -24.34
C ASP A 17 -2.89 8.40 -23.62
N ALA A 18 -3.30 7.36 -24.36
CA ALA A 18 -3.98 6.20 -23.82
C ALA A 18 -3.20 5.49 -22.70
N SER A 19 -1.87 5.54 -22.72
CA SER A 19 -1.03 4.92 -21.69
C SER A 19 -1.24 5.55 -20.31
N THR A 20 -1.52 6.86 -20.26
CA THR A 20 -1.78 7.58 -19.00
C THR A 20 -3.12 7.17 -18.38
N VAL A 21 -4.12 6.89 -19.21
CA VAL A 21 -5.43 6.40 -18.78
C VAL A 21 -5.33 4.94 -18.30
N GLU A 22 -4.55 4.12 -18.99
CA GLU A 22 -4.25 2.74 -18.56
C GLU A 22 -3.55 2.70 -17.19
N ALA A 23 -2.59 3.59 -16.95
CA ALA A 23 -1.89 3.65 -15.67
C ALA A 23 -2.84 3.96 -14.50
N LEU A 24 -3.84 4.83 -14.71
CA LEU A 24 -4.84 5.18 -13.70
C LEU A 24 -5.80 4.01 -13.41
N SER A 25 -6.05 3.15 -14.38
CA SER A 25 -7.03 2.05 -14.27
C SER A 25 -6.51 0.87 -13.44
N PHE A 26 -5.20 0.73 -13.28
CA PHE A 26 -4.63 -0.36 -12.49
C PHE A 26 -5.03 -0.23 -11.01
N VAL A 27 -5.62 -1.26 -10.41
CA VAL A 27 -5.98 -1.30 -8.97
C VAL A 27 -5.50 -2.62 -8.38
N THR A 28 -4.68 -2.54 -7.34
CA THR A 28 -4.15 -3.70 -6.60
C THR A 28 -5.22 -4.36 -5.72
N GLU A 29 -4.99 -5.61 -5.30
CA GLU A 29 -5.91 -6.30 -4.37
C GLU A 29 -6.01 -5.60 -3.01
N ASP A 30 -4.92 -4.99 -2.53
CA ASP A 30 -4.94 -4.22 -1.27
C ASP A 30 -5.75 -2.93 -1.41
N GLU A 31 -5.66 -2.25 -2.56
CA GLU A 31 -6.51 -1.10 -2.87
C GLU A 31 -8.00 -1.49 -2.99
N LYS A 32 -8.32 -2.69 -3.51
CA LYS A 32 -9.71 -3.19 -3.53
C LYS A 32 -10.24 -3.42 -2.12
N LYS A 33 -9.48 -4.12 -1.27
CA LYS A 33 -9.84 -4.32 0.15
C LYS A 33 -9.99 -3.00 0.89
N ARG A 34 -9.10 -2.04 0.62
CA ARG A 34 -9.17 -0.69 1.18
C ARG A 34 -10.44 0.03 0.74
N CYS A 35 -10.81 -0.07 -0.53
CA CYS A 35 -12.05 0.50 -1.06
C CYS A 35 -13.28 -0.10 -0.37
N GLU A 36 -13.35 -1.42 -0.23
CA GLU A 36 -14.44 -2.12 0.47
C GLU A 36 -14.52 -1.73 1.95
N GLN A 37 -13.38 -1.65 2.64
CA GLN A 37 -13.33 -1.20 4.03
C GLN A 37 -13.84 0.24 4.16
N LEU A 38 -13.35 1.16 3.31
CA LEU A 38 -13.79 2.55 3.32
C LEU A 38 -15.28 2.67 3.03
N ALA A 39 -15.82 1.89 2.09
CA ALA A 39 -17.25 1.87 1.79
C ALA A 39 -18.08 1.49 3.03
N LEU A 40 -17.67 0.43 3.74
CA LEU A 40 -18.35 -0.03 4.95
C LEU A 40 -18.24 0.96 6.10
N ASP A 41 -17.05 1.51 6.35
CA ASP A 41 -16.81 2.41 7.48
C ASP A 41 -17.45 3.79 7.26
N LEU A 42 -17.41 4.32 6.02
CA LEU A 42 -18.01 5.63 5.69
C LEU A 42 -19.53 5.59 5.61
N ALA A 43 -20.14 4.41 5.37
CA ALA A 43 -21.59 4.22 5.38
C ALA A 43 -22.19 4.23 6.80
N LYS A 44 -21.38 4.01 7.83
CA LYS A 44 -21.80 4.00 9.25
C LYS A 44 -21.75 5.39 9.88
N ASP A 45 -22.37 5.53 11.04
CA ASP A 45 -22.13 6.69 11.90
C ASP A 45 -20.64 6.78 12.29
N PRO A 46 -20.00 7.96 12.21
CA PRO A 46 -18.57 8.14 12.51
C PRO A 46 -18.13 7.55 13.85
N LYS A 47 -18.95 7.67 14.90
CA LYS A 47 -18.59 7.17 16.23
C LYS A 47 -18.62 5.64 16.27
N THR A 48 -19.61 5.03 15.61
CA THR A 48 -19.72 3.57 15.52
C THR A 48 -18.55 2.98 14.74
N ALA A 49 -18.23 3.54 13.57
CA ALA A 49 -17.10 3.08 12.76
C ALA A 49 -15.77 3.21 13.51
N ALA A 50 -15.53 4.36 14.17
CA ALA A 50 -14.34 4.57 14.99
C ALA A 50 -14.25 3.60 16.18
N ALA A 51 -15.38 3.31 16.85
CA ALA A 51 -15.42 2.38 17.97
C ALA A 51 -15.07 0.95 17.53
N GLU A 52 -15.60 0.48 16.39
CA GLU A 52 -15.28 -0.84 15.84
C GLU A 52 -13.78 -0.97 15.50
N GLN A 53 -13.20 0.04 14.83
CA GLN A 53 -11.77 0.05 14.51
C GLN A 53 -10.91 0.12 15.79
N SER A 54 -11.36 0.84 16.82
CA SER A 54 -10.71 0.87 18.12
C SER A 54 -10.73 -0.49 18.84
N ILE A 55 -11.85 -1.21 18.75
CA ILE A 55 -11.97 -2.58 19.28
C ILE A 55 -11.00 -3.51 18.54
N LYS A 56 -10.91 -3.40 17.22
CA LYS A 56 -9.97 -4.17 16.38
C LYS A 56 -8.52 -3.91 16.78
N ALA A 57 -8.13 -2.65 16.96
CA ALA A 57 -6.81 -2.29 17.48
C ALA A 57 -6.57 -2.89 18.88
N GLY A 58 -7.57 -2.88 19.76
CA GLY A 58 -7.49 -3.51 21.07
C GLY A 58 -7.29 -5.04 21.01
N ARG A 59 -7.86 -5.73 20.02
CA ARG A 59 -7.63 -7.16 19.80
C ARG A 59 -6.21 -7.45 19.33
N ILE A 60 -5.68 -6.62 18.43
CA ILE A 60 -4.29 -6.71 17.97
C ILE A 60 -3.32 -6.42 19.13
N SER A 61 -3.57 -5.41 19.94
CA SER A 61 -2.79 -5.11 21.15
C SER A 61 -2.70 -6.32 22.09
N LYS A 62 -3.84 -6.95 22.41
CA LYS A 62 -3.88 -8.18 23.24
C LYS A 62 -3.11 -9.34 22.60
N LEU A 63 -3.18 -9.49 21.28
CA LEU A 63 -2.40 -10.48 20.55
C LEU A 63 -0.90 -10.18 20.69
N THR A 64 -0.48 -8.93 20.49
CA THR A 64 0.91 -8.49 20.63
C THR A 64 1.46 -8.75 22.02
N GLU A 65 0.69 -8.49 23.08
CA GLU A 65 1.07 -8.78 24.47
C GLU A 65 1.26 -10.29 24.70
N ALA A 66 0.31 -11.11 24.24
CA ALA A 66 0.41 -12.55 24.35
C ALA A 66 1.63 -13.11 23.60
N LEU A 67 1.91 -12.60 22.40
CA LEU A 67 3.08 -13.00 21.61
C LEU A 67 4.38 -12.51 22.23
N ARG A 68 4.41 -11.32 22.84
CA ARG A 68 5.59 -10.82 23.56
C ARG A 68 5.97 -11.74 24.72
N ALA A 69 5.01 -12.16 25.53
CA ALA A 69 5.27 -13.12 26.62
C ALA A 69 5.85 -14.45 26.10
N ILE A 70 5.39 -14.92 24.94
CA ILE A 70 5.94 -16.11 24.28
C ILE A 70 7.36 -15.85 23.77
N ALA A 71 7.61 -14.70 23.13
CA ALA A 71 8.92 -14.32 22.61
C ALA A 71 9.97 -14.29 23.74
N GLU A 72 9.66 -13.60 24.84
CA GLU A 72 10.55 -13.49 26.00
C GLU A 72 10.81 -14.86 26.63
N GLY A 73 9.77 -15.63 26.90
CA GLY A 73 9.88 -16.93 27.56
C GLY A 73 10.40 -18.09 26.70
N THR A 74 10.58 -17.89 25.39
CA THR A 74 11.17 -18.88 24.47
C THR A 74 12.44 -18.37 23.77
N SER A 75 12.98 -17.25 24.22
CA SER A 75 14.22 -16.65 23.75
C SER A 75 15.43 -17.55 24.02
N ASP A 76 16.54 -17.29 23.31
CA ASP A 76 17.80 -17.99 23.56
C ASP A 76 18.31 -17.74 24.99
N ALA A 77 18.13 -16.52 25.50
CA ALA A 77 18.50 -16.15 26.87
C ALA A 77 17.67 -16.92 27.91
N ALA A 78 16.34 -16.97 27.76
CA ALA A 78 15.47 -17.69 28.68
C ALA A 78 15.77 -19.19 28.70
N PHE A 79 16.06 -19.78 27.54
CA PHE A 79 16.47 -21.19 27.49
C PHE A 79 17.88 -21.40 28.03
N ALA A 80 18.86 -20.53 27.76
CA ALA A 80 20.19 -20.63 28.36
C ALA A 80 20.14 -20.58 29.89
N GLU A 81 19.32 -19.69 30.46
CA GLU A 81 19.08 -19.60 31.90
C GLU A 81 18.45 -20.90 32.45
N LEU A 82 17.40 -21.40 31.81
CA LEU A 82 16.74 -22.66 32.21
C LEU A 82 17.70 -23.86 32.16
N LEU A 83 18.53 -23.94 31.11
CA LEU A 83 19.54 -24.99 30.96
C LEU A 83 20.60 -24.90 32.05
N THR A 84 21.01 -23.68 32.41
CA THR A 84 21.97 -23.44 33.50
C THR A 84 21.38 -23.86 34.83
N SER A 85 20.15 -23.45 35.15
CA SER A 85 19.43 -23.89 36.36
C SER A 85 19.28 -25.41 36.41
N ALA A 86 19.02 -26.07 35.28
CA ALA A 86 18.94 -27.51 35.20
C ALA A 86 20.28 -28.20 35.51
N ALA A 87 21.39 -27.66 34.97
CA ALA A 87 22.73 -28.16 35.26
C ALA A 87 23.14 -27.95 36.73
N VAL A 88 22.81 -26.80 37.30
CA VAL A 88 23.04 -26.49 38.73
C VAL A 88 22.24 -27.42 39.62
N ALA A 89 20.94 -27.60 39.35
CA ALA A 89 20.09 -28.52 40.11
C ALA A 89 20.59 -29.97 40.02
N GLN A 90 21.03 -30.41 38.83
CA GLN A 90 21.59 -31.75 38.65
C GLN A 90 22.91 -31.93 39.41
N THR A 91 23.81 -30.93 39.34
CA THR A 91 25.11 -30.98 40.03
C THR A 91 24.93 -30.96 41.54
N ALA A 92 24.07 -30.08 42.06
CA ALA A 92 23.76 -29.99 43.48
C ALA A 92 23.11 -31.28 44.00
N ARG A 93 22.21 -31.89 43.21
CA ARG A 93 21.63 -33.20 43.53
C ARG A 93 22.70 -34.29 43.57
N GLN A 94 23.58 -34.38 42.57
CA GLN A 94 24.66 -35.36 42.55
C GLN A 94 25.64 -35.18 43.72
N ALA A 95 25.96 -33.93 44.08
CA ALA A 95 26.78 -33.62 45.23
C ALA A 95 26.12 -34.05 46.55
N ALA A 96 24.82 -33.78 46.72
CA ALA A 96 24.06 -34.23 47.88
C ALA A 96 23.96 -35.76 47.96
N GLU A 97 23.73 -36.45 46.83
CA GLU A 97 23.72 -37.92 46.75
C GLU A 97 25.10 -38.52 47.07
N ALA A 98 26.19 -37.93 46.58
CA ALA A 98 27.56 -38.38 46.86
C ALA A 98 27.98 -38.12 48.32
N ALA A 99 27.61 -36.98 48.88
CA ALA A 99 27.81 -36.66 50.29
C ALA A 99 27.07 -37.67 51.18
N ALA A 100 25.80 -37.96 50.87
CA ALA A 100 25.01 -38.99 51.53
C ALA A 100 25.72 -40.36 51.46
N HIS A 101 26.10 -40.80 50.26
CA HIS A 101 26.77 -42.08 50.06
C HIS A 101 28.07 -42.20 50.87
N THR A 102 28.89 -41.14 50.89
CA THR A 102 30.15 -41.12 51.64
C THR A 102 29.92 -41.21 53.15
N LEU A 103 28.98 -40.41 53.67
CA LEU A 103 28.64 -40.35 55.10
C LEU A 103 28.02 -41.64 55.64
N PHE A 104 27.32 -42.39 54.79
CA PHE A 104 26.61 -43.63 55.16
C PHE A 104 27.30 -44.92 54.71
N SER A 105 28.43 -44.83 54.00
CA SER A 105 29.21 -46.00 53.59
C SER A 105 29.64 -46.83 54.81
N GLY A 106 29.24 -48.11 54.86
CA GLY A 106 29.53 -49.03 55.96
C GLY A 106 28.47 -49.12 57.08
N MET A 107 27.34 -48.39 56.98
CA MET A 107 26.19 -48.57 57.89
C MET A 107 25.21 -49.61 57.32
N ALA A 108 24.55 -50.38 58.20
CA ALA A 108 23.63 -51.47 57.88
C ALA A 108 22.51 -51.06 56.87
N PRO A 109 21.84 -52.00 56.16
CA PRO A 109 21.12 -51.76 54.90
C PRO A 109 19.74 -51.07 55.05
N LEU A 110 19.55 -50.26 56.09
CA LEU A 110 18.42 -49.35 56.17
C LEU A 110 18.73 -48.19 55.22
N SER A 111 17.82 -47.85 54.30
CA SER A 111 17.95 -46.76 53.32
C SER A 111 17.95 -45.37 53.98
N VAL A 112 18.95 -45.12 54.82
CA VAL A 112 19.25 -43.87 55.53
C VAL A 112 19.61 -42.80 54.51
N GLY A 113 19.14 -41.57 54.72
CA GLY A 113 19.32 -40.45 53.79
C GLY A 113 18.28 -40.36 52.66
N THR A 114 17.31 -41.29 52.58
CA THR A 114 16.15 -41.13 51.69
C THR A 114 15.23 -39.99 52.15
N PRO A 115 14.44 -39.37 51.26
CA PRO A 115 13.51 -38.30 51.64
C PRO A 115 12.57 -38.66 52.79
N VAL A 116 12.06 -39.91 52.80
CA VAL A 116 11.17 -40.39 53.87
C VAL A 116 11.89 -40.52 55.21
N TRP A 117 13.14 -41.00 55.20
CA TRP A 117 13.95 -41.11 56.41
C TRP A 117 14.33 -39.73 56.97
N ILE A 118 14.59 -38.76 56.10
CA ILE A 118 14.86 -37.37 56.49
C ILE A 118 13.65 -36.77 57.20
N ILE A 119 12.44 -36.93 56.66
CA ILE A 119 11.20 -36.44 57.30
C ILE A 119 11.03 -37.03 58.70
N LEU A 120 11.31 -38.33 58.87
CA LEU A 120 11.30 -38.98 60.17
C LEU A 120 12.32 -38.35 61.13
N TRP A 121 13.54 -38.08 60.64
CA TRP A 121 14.60 -37.48 61.45
C TRP A 121 14.29 -36.03 61.86
N GLU A 122 13.79 -35.22 60.93
CA GLU A 122 13.38 -33.83 61.20
C GLU A 122 12.22 -33.77 62.18
N ALA A 123 11.22 -34.66 62.06
CA ALA A 123 10.14 -34.79 63.02
C ALA A 123 10.65 -35.22 64.41
N ALA A 124 11.59 -36.16 64.48
CA ALA A 124 12.23 -36.56 65.72
C ALA A 124 13.00 -35.41 66.37
N ARG A 125 13.74 -34.63 65.57
CA ARG A 125 14.44 -33.41 66.01
C ARG A 125 13.47 -32.38 66.56
N GLN A 126 12.39 -32.11 65.83
CA GLN A 126 11.39 -31.14 66.23
C GLN A 126 10.73 -31.55 67.55
N TYR A 127 10.28 -32.79 67.67
CA TYR A 127 9.71 -33.31 68.91
C TYR A 127 10.71 -33.26 70.09
N ALA A 128 11.98 -33.58 69.85
CA ALA A 128 13.02 -33.48 70.87
C ALA A 128 13.19 -32.03 71.37
N LEU A 129 13.28 -31.06 70.47
CA LEU A 129 13.54 -29.66 70.81
C LEU A 129 12.29 -28.91 71.31
N GLU A 130 11.09 -29.30 70.89
CA GLU A 130 9.85 -28.58 71.25
C GLU A 130 9.11 -29.21 72.44
N VAL A 131 9.27 -30.53 72.67
CA VAL A 131 8.43 -31.27 73.63
C VAL A 131 9.26 -32.07 74.63
N ALA A 132 10.11 -33.00 74.16
CA ALA A 132 10.74 -33.97 75.04
C ALA A 132 11.90 -33.38 75.86
N TYR A 133 12.77 -32.60 75.21
CA TYR A 133 14.00 -32.04 75.80
C TYR A 133 14.26 -30.59 75.33
N PRO A 134 13.43 -29.60 75.70
CA PRO A 134 13.56 -28.23 75.19
C PRO A 134 14.88 -27.54 75.50
N ASP A 135 15.53 -27.90 76.61
CA ASP A 135 16.79 -27.31 77.07
C ASP A 135 18.03 -28.10 76.64
N ALA A 136 17.88 -29.13 75.80
CA ALA A 136 18.97 -30.00 75.36
C ALA A 136 19.19 -29.94 73.83
N PRO A 137 20.45 -30.09 73.35
CA PRO A 137 20.72 -30.18 71.93
C PRO A 137 20.20 -31.49 71.34
N PHE A 138 19.91 -31.48 70.03
CA PHE A 138 19.62 -32.70 69.27
C PHE A 138 20.78 -33.00 68.30
N PRO A 139 21.31 -34.24 68.28
CA PRO A 139 20.99 -35.37 69.15
C PRO A 139 21.40 -35.16 70.62
N PRO A 140 20.76 -35.86 71.57
CA PRO A 140 21.06 -35.69 73.00
C PRO A 140 22.51 -36.07 73.34
N THR A 141 23.23 -35.16 73.99
CA THR A 141 24.63 -35.35 74.40
C THR A 141 24.77 -35.88 75.82
N ALA A 142 23.79 -35.67 76.68
CA ALA A 142 23.81 -36.12 78.07
C ALA A 142 23.45 -37.62 78.18
N SER A 143 24.10 -38.33 79.09
CA SER A 143 24.01 -39.79 79.23
C SER A 143 22.69 -40.29 79.83
N ASP A 144 21.92 -39.40 80.45
CA ASP A 144 20.62 -39.64 81.08
C ASP A 144 19.43 -39.45 80.14
N LEU A 145 19.66 -38.93 78.93
CA LEU A 145 18.60 -38.72 77.94
C LEU A 145 18.35 -39.97 77.09
N LEU A 146 17.07 -40.24 76.83
CA LEU A 146 16.62 -41.41 76.06
C LEU A 146 16.41 -41.01 74.58
N CYS A 147 16.52 -41.99 73.68
CA CYS A 147 16.16 -41.79 72.29
C CYS A 147 14.66 -41.46 72.16
N VAL A 148 14.30 -40.34 71.53
CA VAL A 148 12.89 -39.91 71.39
C VAL A 148 12.03 -40.83 70.52
N LEU A 149 12.64 -41.71 69.72
CA LEU A 149 11.91 -42.65 68.86
C LEU A 149 11.67 -44.01 69.52
N CYS A 150 12.65 -44.55 70.26
CA CYS A 150 12.57 -45.89 70.85
C CYS A 150 12.60 -45.94 72.39
N GLN A 151 12.76 -44.78 73.04
CA GLN A 151 12.82 -44.61 74.50
C GLN A 151 13.93 -45.40 75.22
N GLN A 152 15.01 -45.74 74.52
CA GLN A 152 16.16 -46.46 75.10
C GLN A 152 17.34 -45.51 75.41
N PRO A 153 18.21 -45.86 76.38
CA PRO A 153 19.46 -45.15 76.59
C PRO A 153 20.32 -45.17 75.32
N VAL A 154 20.85 -44.02 74.94
CA VAL A 154 21.71 -43.90 73.76
C VAL A 154 23.15 -44.25 74.15
N SER A 155 23.77 -45.21 73.47
CA SER A 155 25.20 -45.53 73.66
C SER A 155 26.09 -44.46 73.01
N ASP A 156 27.37 -44.40 73.38
CA ASP A 156 28.31 -43.43 72.79
C ASP A 156 28.47 -43.59 71.28
N ASP A 157 28.48 -44.84 70.80
CA ASP A 157 28.53 -45.18 69.38
C ASP A 157 27.23 -44.77 68.64
N ALA A 158 26.07 -44.93 69.28
CA ALA A 158 24.81 -44.43 68.75
C ALA A 158 24.77 -42.89 68.71
N ARG A 159 25.23 -42.19 69.75
CA ARG A 159 25.36 -40.73 69.78
C ARG A 159 26.26 -40.23 68.64
N ALA A 160 27.42 -40.87 68.44
CA ALA A 160 28.34 -40.51 67.37
C ALA A 160 27.70 -40.67 65.98
N ARG A 161 26.92 -41.73 65.74
CA ARG A 161 26.15 -41.90 64.50
C ARG A 161 25.07 -40.83 64.34
N MET A 162 24.27 -40.59 65.38
CA MET A 162 23.22 -39.58 65.35
C MET A 162 23.79 -38.18 65.08
N ALA A 163 24.97 -37.86 65.61
CA ALA A 163 25.64 -36.59 65.34
C ALA A 163 26.05 -36.44 63.87
N LYS A 164 26.52 -37.52 63.23
CA LYS A 164 26.80 -37.54 61.79
C LYS A 164 25.52 -37.37 60.95
N PHE A 165 24.40 -37.95 61.41
CA PHE A 165 23.09 -37.82 60.77
C PHE A 165 22.58 -36.39 60.84
N GLU A 166 22.69 -35.76 62.00
CA GLU A 166 22.29 -34.37 62.18
C GLU A 166 23.20 -33.41 61.40
N LEU A 167 24.51 -33.68 61.34
CA LEU A 167 25.44 -32.91 60.53
C LEU A 167 25.10 -33.01 59.04
N PHE A 168 24.78 -34.20 58.54
CA PHE A 168 24.32 -34.41 57.15
C PHE A 168 23.02 -33.66 56.84
N ILE A 169 22.05 -33.68 57.76
CA ILE A 169 20.75 -33.02 57.56
C ILE A 169 20.87 -31.50 57.67
N LYS A 170 21.79 -31.00 58.48
CA LYS A 170 22.15 -29.58 58.55
C LYS A 170 23.18 -29.16 57.49
N ASP A 171 23.69 -30.08 56.68
CA ASP A 171 24.70 -29.79 55.67
C ASP A 171 24.11 -28.88 54.59
N GLU A 172 24.82 -27.79 54.31
CA GLU A 172 24.44 -26.76 53.36
C GLU A 172 24.26 -27.34 51.95
N THR A 173 24.95 -28.42 51.62
CA THR A 173 24.83 -29.12 50.33
C THR A 173 23.41 -29.62 50.05
N LYS A 174 22.67 -30.09 51.06
CA LYS A 174 21.29 -30.54 50.87
C LYS A 174 20.35 -29.35 50.67
N THR A 175 20.48 -28.31 51.47
CA THR A 175 19.70 -27.07 51.33
C THR A 175 19.92 -26.41 49.97
N GLN A 176 21.16 -26.41 49.48
CA GLN A 176 21.50 -25.92 48.13
C GLN A 176 20.85 -26.77 47.03
N ALA A 177 20.81 -28.10 47.17
CA ALA A 177 20.14 -28.99 46.21
C ALA A 177 18.61 -28.77 46.17
N GLU A 178 17.97 -28.63 47.33
CA GLU A 178 16.54 -28.33 47.42
C GLU A 178 16.21 -26.95 46.82
N ALA A 179 17.00 -25.93 47.14
CA ALA A 179 16.84 -24.58 46.59
C ALA A 179 17.02 -24.55 45.07
N ALA A 180 18.03 -25.22 44.53
CA ALA A 180 18.26 -25.33 43.09
C ALA A 180 17.12 -26.06 42.37
N SER A 181 16.59 -27.13 42.97
CA SER A 181 15.43 -27.87 42.44
C SER A 181 14.16 -27.02 42.45
N ALA A 182 13.92 -26.24 43.51
CA ALA A 182 12.79 -25.33 43.60
C ALA A 182 12.85 -24.22 42.53
N ALA A 183 14.02 -23.60 42.35
CA ALA A 183 14.24 -22.57 41.33
C ALA A 183 14.01 -23.11 39.90
N LEU A 184 14.52 -24.31 39.59
CA LEU A 184 14.26 -24.97 38.31
C LEU A 184 12.77 -25.25 38.09
N THR A 185 12.08 -25.75 39.12
CA THR A 185 10.65 -26.07 39.06
C THR A 185 9.81 -24.82 38.81
N GLU A 186 10.17 -23.70 39.42
CA GLU A 186 9.51 -22.41 39.20
C GLU A 186 9.67 -21.94 37.74
N GLN A 187 10.89 -21.99 37.20
CA GLN A 187 11.15 -21.62 35.80
C GLN A 187 10.37 -22.51 34.82
N LEU A 188 10.35 -23.83 35.06
CA LEU A 188 9.55 -24.76 34.26
C LEU A 188 8.05 -24.45 34.34
N THR A 189 7.55 -24.13 35.54
CA THR A 189 6.14 -23.77 35.74
C THR A 189 5.78 -22.52 34.93
N ARG A 190 6.63 -21.48 34.95
CA ARG A 190 6.46 -20.28 34.12
C ARG A 190 6.43 -20.64 32.63
N LEU A 191 7.35 -21.47 32.15
CA LEU A 191 7.41 -21.92 30.75
C LEU A 191 6.18 -22.75 30.32
N PHE A 192 5.66 -23.62 31.19
CA PHE A 192 4.45 -24.41 30.89
C PHE A 192 3.18 -23.57 30.94
N ASN A 193 3.15 -22.53 31.77
CA ASN A 193 2.05 -21.56 31.81
C ASN A 193 2.01 -20.62 30.60
N LEU A 194 3.09 -20.53 29.80
CA LEU A 194 3.05 -19.85 28.51
C LEU A 194 2.09 -20.57 27.58
N ASN A 195 0.98 -19.90 27.27
CA ASN A 195 -0.06 -20.42 26.40
C ASN A 195 0.32 -20.27 24.93
N ILE A 196 1.22 -21.11 24.46
CA ILE A 196 1.65 -21.14 23.04
C ILE A 196 0.59 -21.84 22.16
N ARG A 197 -0.66 -22.06 22.60
CA ARG A 197 -1.70 -22.71 21.77
C ARG A 197 -2.35 -21.72 20.81
N LEU A 198 -2.84 -22.18 19.65
CA LEU A 198 -3.51 -21.30 18.68
C LEU A 198 -4.92 -20.91 19.14
N GLN A 199 -5.65 -21.83 19.76
CA GLN A 199 -7.08 -21.66 20.08
C GLN A 199 -7.43 -20.32 20.76
N PRO A 200 -6.69 -19.82 21.78
CA PRO A 200 -7.00 -18.57 22.46
C PRO A 200 -6.77 -17.31 21.60
N ILE A 201 -5.88 -17.40 20.61
CA ILE A 201 -5.44 -16.27 19.78
C ILE A 201 -5.98 -16.34 18.34
N MET A 202 -6.67 -17.42 17.98
CA MET A 202 -7.06 -17.72 16.61
C MET A 202 -7.96 -16.65 15.99
N GLN A 203 -8.92 -16.11 16.76
CA GLN A 203 -9.78 -15.02 16.28
C GLN A 203 -8.99 -13.76 15.95
N ASN A 204 -8.06 -13.36 16.83
CA ASN A 204 -7.21 -12.19 16.61
C ASN A 204 -6.25 -12.43 15.42
N LEU A 205 -5.74 -13.65 15.26
CA LEU A 205 -4.90 -14.05 14.11
C LEU A 205 -5.67 -14.00 12.78
N GLN A 206 -6.94 -14.40 12.77
CA GLN A 206 -7.81 -14.28 11.59
C GLN A 206 -8.02 -12.81 11.22
N GLU A 207 -8.20 -11.93 12.21
CA GLU A 207 -8.29 -10.48 11.94
C GLU A 207 -7.01 -9.92 11.32
N VAL A 208 -5.84 -10.35 11.80
CA VAL A 208 -4.56 -9.98 11.19
C VAL A 208 -4.50 -10.51 9.77
N ALA A 209 -4.86 -11.78 9.52
CA ALA A 209 -4.84 -12.39 8.19
C ALA A 209 -5.73 -11.69 7.15
N LEU A 210 -6.84 -11.08 7.59
CA LEU A 210 -7.72 -10.29 6.72
C LEU A 210 -7.07 -8.98 6.25
N ILE A 211 -6.15 -8.43 7.06
CA ILE A 211 -5.45 -7.18 6.75
C ILE A 211 -4.11 -7.45 6.06
N ASP A 212 -3.32 -8.33 6.64
CA ASP A 212 -1.98 -8.70 6.22
C ASP A 212 -1.78 -10.21 6.40
N ASN A 213 -1.92 -10.92 5.28
CA ASN A 213 -1.81 -12.38 5.25
C ASN A 213 -0.38 -12.85 5.52
N ASP A 214 0.63 -12.13 5.00
CA ASP A 214 2.04 -12.46 5.21
C ASP A 214 2.43 -12.32 6.69
N LEU A 215 1.98 -11.25 7.35
CA LEU A 215 2.20 -11.06 8.78
C LEU A 215 1.61 -12.21 9.60
N SER A 216 0.39 -12.65 9.27
CA SER A 216 -0.24 -13.80 9.94
C SER A 216 0.57 -15.09 9.76
N ASP A 217 1.04 -15.35 8.54
CA ASP A 217 1.91 -16.49 8.22
C ASP A 217 3.23 -16.46 9.00
N ARG A 218 3.86 -15.29 9.12
CA ARG A 218 5.09 -15.12 9.91
C ARG A 218 4.85 -15.38 11.39
N ILE A 219 3.72 -14.95 11.95
CA ILE A 219 3.33 -15.27 13.34
C ILE A 219 3.15 -16.77 13.53
N LEU A 220 2.45 -17.45 12.61
CA LEU A 220 2.23 -18.90 12.69
C LEU A 220 3.55 -19.68 12.65
N ARG A 221 4.48 -19.30 11.78
CA ARG A 221 5.83 -19.90 11.70
C ARG A 221 6.62 -19.69 12.99
N ALA A 222 6.60 -18.48 13.55
CA ALA A 222 7.28 -18.18 14.80
C ALA A 222 6.68 -18.94 16.00
N LEU A 223 5.34 -19.07 16.07
CA LEU A 223 4.67 -19.88 17.09
C LEU A 223 4.99 -21.38 16.97
N ALA A 224 5.09 -21.91 15.74
CA ALA A 224 5.51 -23.28 15.51
C ALA A 224 6.96 -23.51 15.99
N SER A 225 7.87 -22.57 15.70
CA SER A 225 9.24 -22.58 16.21
C SER A 225 9.28 -22.53 17.74
N ALA A 226 8.54 -21.62 18.38
CA ALA A 226 8.46 -21.51 19.84
C ALA A 226 7.97 -22.82 20.51
N ARG A 227 6.98 -23.50 19.91
CA ARG A 227 6.52 -24.81 20.37
C ARG A 227 7.59 -25.89 20.26
N LEU A 228 8.26 -25.96 19.11
CA LEU A 228 9.32 -26.94 18.86
C LEU A 228 10.48 -26.72 19.82
N ARG A 229 10.95 -25.48 19.96
CA ARG A 229 12.03 -25.12 20.88
C ARG A 229 11.66 -25.49 22.32
N ARG A 230 10.46 -25.13 22.80
CA ARG A 230 9.98 -25.54 24.13
C ARG A 230 10.02 -27.06 24.29
N HIS A 231 9.49 -27.81 23.33
CA HIS A 231 9.47 -29.27 23.38
C HIS A 231 10.88 -29.85 23.52
N ILE A 232 11.80 -29.47 22.63
CA ILE A 232 13.19 -29.97 22.62
C ILE A 232 13.92 -29.66 23.93
N VAL A 233 13.76 -28.43 24.44
CA VAL A 233 14.40 -28.00 25.69
C VAL A 233 13.82 -28.75 26.90
N THR A 234 12.50 -28.93 26.97
CA THR A 234 11.86 -29.60 28.12
C THR A 234 12.05 -31.12 28.14
N THR A 235 12.09 -31.78 26.98
CA THR A 235 12.22 -33.25 26.91
C THR A 235 13.63 -33.71 27.28
N ASN A 236 14.63 -32.86 27.09
CA ASN A 236 16.03 -33.22 27.29
C ASN A 236 16.69 -32.46 28.45
N LEU A 237 15.94 -32.05 29.48
CA LEU A 237 16.47 -31.24 30.59
C LEU A 237 17.73 -31.81 31.26
N GLN A 238 17.91 -33.14 31.25
CA GLN A 238 18.99 -33.83 31.96
C GLN A 238 20.10 -34.46 31.09
N GLY A 239 20.23 -34.14 29.79
CA GLY A 239 21.25 -34.78 28.94
C GLY A 239 21.86 -33.94 27.81
N GLY A 240 23.13 -34.26 27.48
CA GLY A 240 23.82 -34.05 26.19
C GLY A 240 24.16 -32.63 25.74
N ASP A 241 25.06 -32.53 24.75
CA ASP A 241 25.37 -31.32 23.98
C ASP A 241 24.13 -30.96 23.14
N ARG A 242 23.51 -29.81 23.40
CA ARG A 242 22.17 -29.47 22.87
C ARG A 242 22.30 -28.46 21.75
N VAL A 243 21.72 -28.79 20.60
CA VAL A 243 21.43 -27.80 19.57
C VAL A 243 20.01 -27.29 19.80
N VAL A 244 19.88 -26.14 20.46
CA VAL A 244 18.60 -25.43 20.54
C VAL A 244 18.24 -25.01 19.11
N PRO A 245 17.04 -25.36 18.60
CA PRO A 245 16.64 -24.96 17.25
C PRO A 245 16.70 -23.44 17.09
N GLN A 246 17.08 -22.95 15.90
CA GLN A 246 17.21 -21.51 15.63
C GLN A 246 15.93 -20.74 16.00
N LEU A 247 16.11 -19.57 16.61
CA LEU A 247 15.00 -18.68 16.94
C LEU A 247 14.41 -18.12 15.64
N VAL A 248 13.10 -18.28 15.48
CA VAL A 248 12.33 -17.53 14.49
C VAL A 248 11.67 -16.39 15.24
N GLU A 249 12.07 -15.16 14.94
CA GLU A 249 11.56 -13.99 15.66
C GLU A 249 10.07 -13.77 15.40
N LEU A 250 9.36 -13.40 16.46
CA LEU A 250 7.97 -12.96 16.36
C LEU A 250 7.95 -11.53 15.79
N PRO A 251 7.12 -11.23 14.77
CA PRO A 251 7.06 -9.92 14.14
C PRO A 251 6.30 -8.89 15.00
N LEU A 252 6.79 -8.64 16.21
CA LEU A 252 6.16 -7.76 17.19
C LEU A 252 6.16 -6.30 16.74
N SER A 253 7.20 -5.85 16.04
CA SER A 253 7.27 -4.50 15.45
C SER A 253 6.14 -4.24 14.48
N ASP A 254 5.87 -5.22 13.62
CA ASP A 254 4.90 -5.12 12.54
C ASP A 254 3.47 -5.13 13.11
N LEU A 255 3.23 -5.92 14.14
CA LEU A 255 1.97 -5.89 14.89
C LEU A 255 1.73 -4.56 15.61
N LEU A 256 2.77 -3.96 16.21
CA LEU A 256 2.68 -2.64 16.82
C LEU A 256 2.43 -1.54 15.78
N GLU A 257 3.04 -1.65 14.60
CA GLU A 257 2.77 -0.75 13.49
C GLU A 257 1.34 -0.90 12.97
N LEU A 258 0.86 -2.13 12.80
CA LEU A 258 -0.50 -2.42 12.38
C LEU A 258 -1.52 -1.88 13.38
N GLU A 259 -1.32 -2.11 14.67
CA GLU A 259 -2.16 -1.55 15.74
C GLU A 259 -2.23 -0.03 15.64
N ARG A 260 -1.07 0.63 15.53
CA ARG A 260 -0.97 2.10 15.43
C ARG A 260 -1.67 2.64 14.19
N LYS A 261 -1.54 1.98 13.03
CA LYS A 261 -2.26 2.33 11.80
C LYS A 261 -3.77 2.27 11.99
N ILE A 262 -4.28 1.21 12.63
CA ILE A 262 -5.72 1.04 12.88
C ILE A 262 -6.23 2.06 13.89
N ARG A 263 -5.48 2.39 14.94
CA ARG A 263 -5.85 3.45 15.90
C ARG A 263 -5.91 4.82 15.24
N ALA A 264 -4.89 5.19 14.46
CA ALA A 264 -4.88 6.46 13.74
C ALA A 264 -6.04 6.58 12.75
N TYR A 265 -6.40 5.46 12.11
CA TYR A 265 -7.57 5.39 11.24
C TYR A 265 -8.89 5.55 12.02
N ALA A 266 -9.04 4.88 13.17
CA ALA A 266 -10.19 5.05 14.05
C ALA A 266 -10.35 6.51 14.53
N GLU A 267 -9.25 7.16 14.92
CA GLU A 267 -9.23 8.58 15.29
C GLU A 267 -9.67 9.46 14.13
N THR A 268 -9.22 9.16 12.91
CA THR A 268 -9.62 9.90 11.70
C THR A 268 -11.11 9.71 11.39
N LEU A 269 -11.64 8.50 11.54
CA LEU A 269 -13.07 8.23 11.36
C LEU A 269 -13.94 8.98 12.36
N ALA A 270 -13.50 9.14 13.61
CA ALA A 270 -14.23 9.83 14.67
C ALA A 270 -14.39 11.35 14.45
N LYS A 271 -13.57 11.94 13.57
CA LYS A 271 -13.61 13.38 13.26
C LYS A 271 -14.90 13.75 12.53
N SER A 272 -15.22 15.05 12.54
CA SER A 272 -16.42 15.57 11.87
C SER A 272 -16.35 15.37 10.35
N SER A 273 -17.51 15.37 9.68
CA SER A 273 -17.59 15.26 8.22
C SER A 273 -16.94 16.42 7.46
N LEU A 274 -16.70 17.55 8.14
CA LEU A 274 -16.04 18.73 7.60
C LEU A 274 -14.54 18.75 7.90
N ASP A 275 -14.03 17.80 8.70
CA ASP A 275 -12.62 17.71 9.03
C ASP A 275 -11.80 17.31 7.79
N PRO A 276 -10.69 18.01 7.49
CA PRO A 276 -9.85 17.71 6.32
C PRO A 276 -9.39 16.25 6.25
N ALA A 277 -9.10 15.62 7.39
CA ALA A 277 -8.62 14.23 7.42
C ALA A 277 -9.74 13.24 7.08
N ARG A 278 -10.97 13.49 7.51
CA ARG A 278 -12.11 12.65 7.12
C ARG A 278 -12.50 12.89 5.66
N LEU A 279 -12.44 14.13 5.18
CA LEU A 279 -12.65 14.45 3.76
C LEU A 279 -11.62 13.74 2.86
N ALA A 280 -10.37 13.63 3.31
CA ALA A 280 -9.34 12.86 2.59
C ALA A 280 -9.72 11.38 2.43
N LEU A 281 -10.32 10.74 3.45
CA LEU A 281 -10.82 9.35 3.34
C LEU A 281 -11.98 9.23 2.33
N VAL A 282 -12.87 10.21 2.28
CA VAL A 282 -13.97 10.24 1.30
C VAL A 282 -13.42 10.41 -0.12
N GLN A 283 -12.42 11.28 -0.29
CA GLN A 283 -11.73 11.47 -1.57
C GLN A 283 -10.95 10.23 -2.01
N GLU A 284 -10.25 9.58 -1.07
CA GLU A 284 -9.56 8.30 -1.30
C GLU A 284 -10.55 7.24 -1.78
N HIS A 285 -11.68 7.09 -1.09
CA HIS A 285 -12.73 6.14 -1.48
C HIS A 285 -13.29 6.46 -2.88
N ALA A 286 -13.62 7.73 -3.16
CA ALA A 286 -14.13 8.14 -4.46
C ALA A 286 -13.10 7.87 -5.59
N GLU A 287 -11.82 8.13 -5.35
CA GLU A 287 -10.75 7.85 -6.31
C GLU A 287 -10.63 6.35 -6.59
N LEU A 288 -10.65 5.52 -5.55
CA LEU A 288 -10.57 4.06 -5.71
C LEU A 288 -11.78 3.50 -6.48
N VAL A 289 -12.99 4.00 -6.20
CA VAL A 289 -14.20 3.65 -6.95
C VAL A 289 -14.06 4.04 -8.42
N ASP A 290 -13.63 5.27 -8.70
CA ASP A 290 -13.46 5.75 -10.07
C ASP A 290 -12.38 4.97 -10.83
N ARG A 291 -11.27 4.59 -10.17
CA ARG A 291 -10.22 3.73 -10.78
C ARG A 291 -10.73 2.34 -11.09
N GLN A 292 -11.51 1.72 -10.21
CA GLN A 292 -12.14 0.41 -10.47
C GLN A 292 -13.15 0.47 -11.62
N LEU A 293 -13.96 1.54 -11.67
CA LEU A 293 -14.90 1.77 -12.77
C LEU A 293 -14.16 2.01 -14.09
N LEU A 294 -13.10 2.81 -14.06
CA LEU A 294 -12.22 3.03 -15.19
C LEU A 294 -11.63 1.71 -15.71
N ASN A 295 -11.13 0.85 -14.81
CA ASN A 295 -10.62 -0.46 -15.20
C ASN A 295 -11.66 -1.31 -15.94
N THR A 296 -12.92 -1.24 -15.49
CA THR A 296 -14.03 -1.96 -16.12
C THR A 296 -14.37 -1.44 -17.52
N HIS A 297 -14.16 -0.14 -17.76
CA HIS A 297 -14.50 0.51 -19.03
C HIS A 297 -13.28 0.95 -19.86
N LEU A 298 -12.10 0.41 -19.53
CA LEU A 298 -10.84 0.86 -20.10
C LEU A 298 -10.82 0.78 -21.63
N ASP A 299 -11.31 -0.33 -22.18
CA ASP A 299 -11.35 -0.54 -23.64
C ASP A 299 -12.30 0.44 -24.35
N ILE A 300 -13.41 0.82 -23.70
CA ILE A 300 -14.34 1.82 -24.23
C ILE A 300 -13.63 3.16 -24.33
N LEU A 301 -12.92 3.59 -23.30
CA LEU A 301 -12.19 4.86 -23.33
C LEU A 301 -11.03 4.85 -24.34
N LYS A 302 -10.32 3.74 -24.50
CA LYS A 302 -9.31 3.60 -25.57
C LYS A 302 -9.93 3.78 -26.95
N SER A 303 -11.13 3.24 -27.17
CA SER A 303 -11.85 3.42 -28.43
C SER A 303 -12.27 4.87 -28.65
N GLU A 304 -12.67 5.56 -27.58
CA GLU A 304 -13.07 6.96 -27.63
C GLU A 304 -11.88 7.88 -27.96
N ILE A 305 -10.71 7.64 -27.36
CA ILE A 305 -9.47 8.38 -27.70
C ILE A 305 -9.15 8.22 -29.19
N LYS A 306 -9.24 7.00 -29.74
CA LYS A 306 -9.04 6.75 -31.18
C LYS A 306 -10.07 7.48 -32.04
N ARG A 307 -11.33 7.52 -31.60
CA ARG A 307 -12.40 8.24 -32.29
C ARG A 307 -12.13 9.74 -32.32
N LEU A 308 -11.72 10.33 -31.20
CA LEU A 308 -11.36 11.76 -31.08
C LEU A 308 -10.14 12.10 -31.96
N PHE A 309 -9.13 11.23 -31.99
CA PHE A 309 -8.00 11.37 -32.90
C PHE A 309 -8.45 11.39 -34.37
N ALA A 310 -9.30 10.44 -34.77
CA ALA A 310 -9.82 10.37 -36.13
C ALA A 310 -10.63 11.62 -36.52
N ILE A 311 -11.46 12.14 -35.60
CA ILE A 311 -12.20 13.39 -35.82
C ILE A 311 -11.24 14.56 -36.06
N SER A 312 -10.24 14.74 -35.19
CA SER A 312 -9.26 15.82 -35.34
C SER A 312 -8.47 15.72 -36.66
N ALA A 313 -8.11 14.50 -37.08
CA ALA A 313 -7.46 14.28 -38.37
C ALA A 313 -8.36 14.67 -39.55
N LEU A 314 -9.64 14.30 -39.51
CA LEU A 314 -10.61 14.67 -40.55
C LEU A 314 -10.87 16.18 -40.58
N GLU A 315 -10.96 16.84 -39.42
CA GLU A 315 -11.10 18.30 -39.33
C GLU A 315 -9.93 19.02 -40.01
N LYS A 316 -8.69 18.56 -39.79
CA LYS A 316 -7.51 19.09 -40.50
C LYS A 316 -7.58 18.86 -42.01
N CYS A 317 -8.02 17.67 -42.45
CA CYS A 317 -8.21 17.42 -43.87
C CYS A 317 -9.28 18.35 -44.48
N ILE A 318 -10.34 18.69 -43.74
CA ILE A 318 -11.36 19.64 -44.20
C ILE A 318 -10.75 21.04 -44.38
N GLU A 319 -9.91 21.48 -43.45
CA GLU A 319 -9.19 22.76 -43.57
C GLU A 319 -8.34 22.82 -44.84
N ASP A 320 -7.67 21.74 -45.21
CA ASP A 320 -6.87 21.64 -46.44
C ASP A 320 -7.71 21.72 -47.73
N THR A 321 -9.02 21.42 -47.66
CA THR A 321 -9.93 21.57 -48.81
C THR A 321 -10.43 23.01 -49.02
N ALA A 322 -10.07 23.95 -48.15
CA ALA A 322 -10.54 25.33 -48.24
C ALA A 322 -9.96 26.05 -49.47
N THR A 323 -10.82 26.38 -50.44
CA THR A 323 -10.44 27.10 -51.67
C THR A 323 -10.43 28.63 -51.51
N ASN A 324 -10.67 29.14 -50.30
CA ASN A 324 -10.75 30.57 -50.01
C ASN A 324 -9.45 31.30 -50.37
N ALA A 325 -8.30 30.72 -50.04
CA ALA A 325 -7.00 31.31 -50.35
C ALA A 325 -6.77 31.40 -51.87
N ILE A 326 -7.17 30.37 -52.63
CA ILE A 326 -7.10 30.35 -54.10
C ILE A 326 -8.03 31.43 -54.68
N THR A 327 -9.25 31.52 -54.18
CA THR A 327 -10.25 32.51 -54.62
C THR A 327 -9.78 33.95 -54.34
N LEU A 328 -9.17 34.18 -53.18
CA LEU A 328 -8.65 35.49 -52.78
C LEU A 328 -7.43 35.88 -53.61
N LEU A 329 -6.51 34.94 -53.87
CA LEU A 329 -5.38 35.16 -54.75
C LEU A 329 -5.81 35.43 -56.20
N GLY A 330 -6.75 34.64 -56.74
CA GLY A 330 -7.32 34.87 -58.07
C GLY A 330 -8.00 36.24 -58.18
N THR A 331 -8.74 36.64 -57.14
CA THR A 331 -9.33 37.98 -57.05
C THR A 331 -8.26 39.08 -57.04
N LYS A 332 -7.17 38.88 -56.28
CA LYS A 332 -6.05 39.82 -56.20
C LYS A 332 -5.37 39.99 -57.57
N ILE A 333 -5.02 38.88 -58.25
CA ILE A 333 -4.38 38.90 -59.57
C ILE A 333 -5.27 39.60 -60.60
N ALA A 334 -6.57 39.25 -60.62
CA ALA A 334 -7.52 39.87 -61.53
C ALA A 334 -7.59 41.40 -61.32
N ASN A 335 -7.59 41.85 -60.07
CA ASN A 335 -7.66 43.27 -59.72
C ASN A 335 -6.36 44.03 -60.05
N GLU A 336 -5.20 43.46 -59.72
CA GLU A 336 -3.91 44.17 -59.83
C GLU A 336 -3.36 44.16 -61.27
N VAL A 337 -3.36 43.00 -61.93
CA VAL A 337 -2.62 42.80 -63.18
C VAL A 337 -3.51 42.95 -64.42
N LEU A 338 -4.65 42.24 -64.44
CA LEU A 338 -5.51 42.19 -65.62
C LEU A 338 -6.38 43.45 -65.76
N THR A 339 -6.98 43.91 -64.66
CA THR A 339 -7.94 45.02 -64.72
C THR A 339 -7.28 46.36 -65.06
N THR A 340 -6.05 46.61 -64.58
CA THR A 340 -5.38 47.90 -64.81
C THR A 340 -4.90 48.04 -66.24
N GLU A 341 -4.19 47.03 -66.77
CA GLU A 341 -3.70 47.06 -68.15
C GLU A 341 -4.87 47.02 -69.15
N LEU A 342 -5.87 46.14 -68.92
CA LEU A 342 -7.04 46.04 -69.80
C LEU A 342 -7.84 47.34 -69.85
N LYS A 343 -8.02 48.03 -68.70
CA LYS A 343 -8.66 49.35 -68.66
C LYS A 343 -7.87 50.38 -69.44
N ALA A 344 -6.56 50.46 -69.25
CA ALA A 344 -5.71 51.43 -69.94
C ALA A 344 -5.72 51.21 -71.47
N ARG A 345 -5.69 49.94 -71.91
CA ARG A 345 -5.80 49.57 -73.32
C ARG A 345 -7.17 49.92 -73.89
N PHE A 346 -8.23 49.59 -73.16
CA PHE A 346 -9.59 49.95 -73.56
C PHE A 346 -9.77 51.47 -73.71
N GLU A 347 -9.23 52.27 -72.79
CA GLU A 347 -9.27 53.73 -72.91
C GLU A 347 -8.49 54.24 -74.13
N ALA A 348 -7.36 53.62 -74.46
CA ALA A 348 -6.61 53.96 -75.68
C ALA A 348 -7.38 53.63 -76.96
N GLU A 349 -7.96 52.43 -77.05
CA GLU A 349 -8.78 52.03 -78.22
C GLU A 349 -10.03 52.91 -78.38
N MET A 350 -10.67 53.30 -77.28
CA MET A 350 -11.82 54.22 -77.29
C MET A 350 -11.44 55.64 -77.74
N GLU A 351 -10.23 56.10 -77.39
CA GLU A 351 -9.69 57.37 -77.88
C GLU A 351 -9.43 57.31 -79.39
N ASP A 352 -8.80 56.23 -79.87
CA ASP A 352 -8.46 56.06 -81.28
C ASP A 352 -9.69 55.87 -82.19
N LEU A 353 -10.66 55.07 -81.75
CA LEU A 353 -11.86 54.75 -82.54
C LEU A 353 -12.91 55.86 -82.52
N VAL A 354 -13.08 56.57 -81.39
CA VAL A 354 -14.23 57.46 -81.18
C VAL A 354 -13.87 58.81 -80.55
N GLN A 355 -12.57 59.13 -80.37
CA GLN A 355 -12.07 60.42 -79.88
C GLN A 355 -12.76 60.89 -78.59
N SER A 356 -12.98 59.99 -77.63
CA SER A 356 -13.64 60.28 -76.35
C SER A 356 -15.07 60.86 -76.45
N ARG A 357 -15.77 60.73 -77.59
CA ARG A 357 -17.18 61.13 -77.71
C ARG A 357 -18.13 60.27 -76.87
N ILE A 358 -17.68 59.05 -76.54
CA ILE A 358 -18.41 58.09 -75.70
C ILE A 358 -17.75 58.00 -74.33
N ALA A 359 -18.48 58.39 -73.28
CA ALA A 359 -17.98 58.36 -71.90
C ALA A 359 -18.25 57.00 -71.22
N VAL A 360 -17.49 55.97 -71.60
CA VAL A 360 -17.57 54.61 -71.02
C VAL A 360 -16.26 54.17 -70.38
N GLU A 361 -16.35 53.26 -69.41
CA GLU A 361 -15.23 52.62 -68.72
C GLU A 361 -15.48 51.12 -68.55
N LEU A 362 -14.40 50.34 -68.54
CA LEU A 362 -14.47 48.91 -68.25
C LEU A 362 -14.40 48.70 -66.73
N THR A 363 -15.37 48.00 -66.15
CA THR A 363 -15.40 47.72 -64.70
C THR A 363 -15.56 46.23 -64.43
N LYS A 364 -15.18 45.78 -63.23
CA LYS A 364 -15.34 44.38 -62.85
C LYS A 364 -16.80 44.15 -62.44
N ALA A 365 -17.43 43.15 -63.06
CA ALA A 365 -18.77 42.70 -62.71
C ALA A 365 -18.76 41.86 -61.42
N THR A 366 -19.95 41.62 -60.85
CA THR A 366 -20.11 40.70 -59.71
C THR A 366 -19.70 39.29 -60.12
N SER A 367 -18.48 38.89 -59.77
CA SER A 367 -17.87 37.64 -60.23
C SER A 367 -18.41 36.40 -59.51
N GLN A 368 -18.51 35.29 -60.24
CA GLN A 368 -18.58 33.95 -59.66
C GLN A 368 -17.17 33.48 -59.22
N PRO A 369 -17.04 32.53 -58.27
CA PRO A 369 -15.74 32.02 -57.86
C PRO A 369 -14.91 31.50 -59.05
N GLY A 370 -13.68 31.99 -59.18
CA GLY A 370 -12.71 31.50 -60.17
C GLY A 370 -12.78 32.11 -61.58
N SER A 371 -13.75 32.98 -61.89
CA SER A 371 -13.83 33.64 -63.21
C SER A 371 -14.16 35.14 -63.07
N PRO A 372 -13.18 36.05 -63.25
CA PRO A 372 -13.46 37.48 -63.26
C PRO A 372 -14.21 37.86 -64.54
N GLN A 373 -15.39 38.45 -64.38
CA GLN A 373 -16.15 39.03 -65.50
C GLN A 373 -15.96 40.55 -65.52
N TYR A 374 -15.88 41.10 -66.73
CA TYR A 374 -15.79 42.53 -66.98
C TYR A 374 -17.07 43.02 -67.66
N GLU A 375 -17.52 44.22 -67.29
CA GLU A 375 -18.67 44.89 -67.89
C GLU A 375 -18.28 46.32 -68.29
N VAL A 376 -18.77 46.77 -69.43
CA VAL A 376 -18.64 48.17 -69.82
C VAL A 376 -19.73 48.97 -69.13
N ARG A 377 -19.37 50.12 -68.53
CA ARG A 377 -20.29 51.05 -67.86
C ARG A 377 -20.08 52.47 -68.34
N LEU A 378 -21.10 53.31 -68.19
CA LEU A 378 -20.94 54.75 -68.41
C LEU A 378 -20.08 55.33 -67.28
N LYS A 379 -19.16 56.25 -67.61
CA LYS A 379 -18.36 57.03 -66.63
C LYS A 379 -19.23 57.97 -65.76
N SER A 380 -20.52 58.06 -66.05
CA SER A 380 -21.50 58.87 -65.31
C SER A 380 -22.04 58.14 -64.06
N LYS A 381 -22.56 58.88 -63.07
CA LYS A 381 -23.22 58.28 -61.88
C LYS A 381 -24.57 57.58 -62.19
N ILE A 382 -25.01 57.58 -63.44
CA ILE A 382 -26.28 56.98 -63.86
C ILE A 382 -26.08 55.47 -64.03
N LYS A 383 -26.75 54.66 -63.20
CA LYS A 383 -26.75 53.19 -63.28
C LYS A 383 -27.72 52.67 -64.35
N LYS A 384 -27.66 53.20 -65.56
CA LYS A 384 -28.38 52.64 -66.72
C LYS A 384 -27.43 51.77 -67.53
N ASP A 385 -27.99 50.76 -68.18
CA ASP A 385 -27.25 49.89 -69.08
C ASP A 385 -26.71 50.70 -70.27
N VAL A 386 -25.46 50.45 -70.65
CA VAL A 386 -24.79 51.09 -71.79
C VAL A 386 -25.60 50.86 -73.08
N SER A 387 -26.22 49.68 -73.23
CA SER A 387 -27.05 49.32 -74.38
C SER A 387 -28.32 50.17 -74.54
N GLN A 388 -28.74 50.87 -73.49
CA GLN A 388 -29.93 51.74 -73.50
C GLN A 388 -29.61 53.22 -73.73
N VAL A 389 -28.32 53.57 -73.78
CA VAL A 389 -27.86 54.96 -73.86
C VAL A 389 -27.07 55.19 -75.15
N LEU A 390 -26.24 54.23 -75.55
CA LEU A 390 -25.48 54.31 -76.78
C LEU A 390 -26.34 53.96 -77.99
N SER A 391 -26.15 54.67 -79.09
CA SER A 391 -26.65 54.25 -80.41
C SER A 391 -26.00 52.93 -80.85
N GLU A 392 -26.62 52.24 -81.81
CA GLU A 392 -26.11 50.97 -82.33
C GLU A 392 -24.65 51.06 -82.80
N GLY A 393 -24.30 52.11 -83.56
CA GLY A 393 -22.91 52.33 -83.99
C GLY A 393 -21.94 52.59 -82.83
N GLU A 394 -22.38 53.28 -81.78
CA GLU A 394 -21.56 53.51 -80.57
C GLU A 394 -21.38 52.23 -79.76
N GLN A 395 -22.39 51.36 -79.72
CA GLN A 395 -22.29 50.03 -79.11
C GLN A 395 -21.30 49.15 -79.87
N THR A 396 -21.36 49.13 -81.20
CA THR A 396 -20.41 48.39 -82.05
C THR A 396 -18.99 48.89 -81.83
N CYS A 397 -18.74 50.20 -81.86
CA CYS A 397 -17.41 50.77 -81.59
C CYS A 397 -16.91 50.41 -80.18
N THR A 398 -17.78 50.45 -79.17
CA THR A 398 -17.44 50.10 -77.79
C THR A 398 -17.11 48.62 -77.63
N ALA A 399 -17.87 47.74 -78.28
CA ALA A 399 -17.61 46.30 -78.29
C ALA A 399 -16.30 45.98 -79.01
N LEU A 400 -16.05 46.63 -80.15
CA LEU A 400 -14.80 46.50 -80.90
C LEU A 400 -13.59 46.97 -80.09
N ALA A 401 -13.70 48.12 -79.41
CA ALA A 401 -12.64 48.61 -78.52
C ALA A 401 -12.36 47.65 -77.36
N ALA A 402 -13.40 47.06 -76.76
CA ALA A 402 -13.25 46.05 -75.70
C ALA A 402 -12.54 44.79 -76.22
N PHE A 403 -12.92 44.31 -77.41
CA PHE A 403 -12.31 43.16 -78.05
C PHE A 403 -10.84 43.40 -78.40
N LEU A 404 -10.51 44.55 -78.99
CA LEU A 404 -9.13 44.92 -79.32
C LEU A 404 -8.27 45.09 -78.07
N ALA A 405 -8.81 45.71 -77.01
CA ALA A 405 -8.13 45.84 -75.74
C ALA A 405 -7.82 44.48 -75.10
N GLU A 406 -8.77 43.55 -75.12
CA GLU A 406 -8.54 42.18 -74.63
C GLU A 406 -7.41 41.50 -75.42
N LEU A 407 -7.47 41.53 -76.74
CA LEU A 407 -6.45 40.94 -77.61
C LEU A 407 -5.07 41.59 -77.44
N SER A 408 -5.01 42.89 -77.17
CA SER A 408 -3.75 43.59 -76.89
C SER A 408 -3.04 43.05 -75.63
N THR A 409 -3.80 42.49 -74.69
CA THR A 409 -3.27 41.84 -73.48
C THR A 409 -3.00 40.34 -73.67
N ALA A 410 -3.38 39.75 -74.81
CA ALA A 410 -3.12 38.36 -75.10
C ALA A 410 -1.62 38.10 -75.37
N THR A 411 -1.15 36.92 -75.01
CA THR A 411 0.26 36.52 -75.20
C THR A 411 0.63 36.19 -76.65
N HIS A 412 -0.37 36.14 -77.55
CA HIS A 412 -0.20 35.77 -78.95
C HIS A 412 -0.59 36.93 -79.88
N LYS A 413 0.03 36.99 -81.06
CA LYS A 413 -0.20 38.01 -82.08
C LYS A 413 -0.60 37.34 -83.40
N SER A 414 -1.79 36.77 -83.44
CA SER A 414 -2.35 36.11 -84.63
C SER A 414 -3.12 37.10 -85.51
N ALA A 415 -3.50 36.67 -86.71
CA ALA A 415 -4.34 37.46 -87.61
C ALA A 415 -5.77 37.61 -87.03
N LEU A 416 -6.32 38.81 -87.17
CA LEU A 416 -7.73 39.10 -86.86
C LEU A 416 -8.53 39.10 -88.16
N ILE A 417 -9.68 38.43 -88.14
CA ILE A 417 -10.64 38.42 -89.24
C ILE A 417 -11.92 39.04 -88.70
N PHE A 418 -12.35 40.13 -89.32
CA PHE A 418 -13.62 40.77 -89.04
C PHE A 418 -14.58 40.42 -90.18
N ASP A 419 -15.69 39.77 -89.86
CA ASP A 419 -16.76 39.40 -90.78
C ASP A 419 -18.02 40.15 -90.34
N ASP A 420 -18.38 41.21 -91.07
CA ASP A 420 -19.41 42.20 -90.71
C ASP A 420 -19.36 42.65 -89.23
N PRO A 421 -18.25 43.29 -88.78
CA PRO A 421 -18.00 43.62 -87.38
C PRO A 421 -18.89 44.72 -86.78
#